data_AF-A0A3N4JFV1-F1
#
_entry.id   AF-A0A3N4JFV1-F1
#
_cell.length_a   1.000
_cell.length_b   1.000
_cell.length_c   1.000
_cell.angle_alpha   90.00
_cell.angle_beta   90.00
_cell.angle_gamma   90.00
#
_symmetry.space_group_name_H-M   'P 1'
#
loop_
_entity.id
_entity.type
_entity.pdbx_description
1 polymer ?
#
loop_
_entity_poly.entity_id
_entity_poly.type
_entity_poly.pdbx_seq_one_letter_code
_entity_poly.pdbx_strand_id
1 'polypeptide(L)'
;RESCTVVEMIGADGFFLTLLIIFQGENQLAGWHKTKKEMEFWYRNAIKGFNNSVIYLEYFEKIFEPETRNRVYDEWHLIIFDGFGSHIDLTILEYCLTHQILPLCLPVYTSHILQPLDVAVF
;
A
#
# COMPACT_ATOMS: atom_id res chain seq x y z
N ARG A 1 -9.30 7.33 -22.38
CA ARG A 1 -9.03 7.76 -20.99
C ARG A 1 -8.12 6.69 -20.42
N GLU A 2 -6.86 7.01 -20.15
CA GLU A 2 -5.97 6.10 -19.43
C GLU A 2 -6.21 6.30 -17.93
N SER A 3 -6.32 5.20 -17.19
CA SER A 3 -6.45 5.20 -15.73
C SER A 3 -5.14 4.73 -15.10
N CYS A 4 -4.80 5.31 -13.95
CA CYS A 4 -3.77 4.78 -13.07
C CYS A 4 -4.41 4.40 -11.73
N THR A 5 -3.82 3.41 -11.06
CA THR A 5 -4.21 3.05 -9.70
C THR A 5 -3.25 3.73 -8.74
N VAL A 6 -3.79 4.41 -7.72
CA VAL A 6 -3.02 4.97 -6.62
C VAL A 6 -3.34 4.17 -5.37
N VAL A 7 -2.32 3.75 -4.65
CA VAL A 7 -2.44 3.06 -3.37
C VAL A 7 -1.89 3.98 -2.30
N GLU A 8 -2.74 4.27 -1.31
CA GLU A 8 -2.43 5.13 -0.17
C GLU A 8 -2.61 4.35 1.13
N MET A 9 -1.75 4.66 2.11
CA MET A 9 -1.83 4.13 3.47
C MET A 9 -1.64 5.29 4.44
N ILE A 10 -2.57 5.42 5.38
CA ILE A 10 -2.61 6.51 6.35
C ILE A 10 -2.65 5.91 7.76
N GLY A 11 -1.80 6.43 8.63
CA GLY A 11 -1.76 6.13 10.05
C GLY A 11 -2.81 6.92 10.84
N ALA A 12 -3.19 6.41 12.00
CA ALA A 12 -4.15 7.07 12.89
C ALA A 12 -3.67 8.44 13.42
N ASP A 13 -2.37 8.71 13.33
CA ASP A 13 -1.72 9.98 13.66
C ASP A 13 -1.74 10.98 12.49
N GLY A 14 -2.36 10.63 11.36
CA GLY A 14 -2.42 11.45 10.15
C GLY A 14 -1.17 11.38 9.28
N PHE A 15 -0.18 10.55 9.63
CA PHE A 15 0.95 10.29 8.76
C PHE A 15 0.52 9.45 7.56
N PHE A 16 0.98 9.79 6.37
CA PHE A 16 0.74 9.02 5.16
C PHE A 16 2.07 8.56 4.57
N LEU A 17 2.06 7.37 4.00
CA LEU A 17 3.23 6.76 3.39
C LEU A 17 3.48 7.29 1.97
N THR A 18 4.70 7.10 1.48
CA THR A 18 5.06 7.35 0.08
C THR A 18 4.09 6.63 -0.87
N LEU A 19 3.29 7.40 -1.62
CA LEU A 19 2.23 6.85 -2.47
C LEU A 19 2.75 5.89 -3.54
N LEU A 20 2.08 4.75 -3.70
CA LEU A 20 2.32 3.80 -4.79
C LEU A 20 1.43 4.13 -5.99
N ILE A 21 2.05 4.42 -7.13
CA ILE A 21 1.36 4.70 -8.39
C ILE A 21 1.59 3.54 -9.35
N ILE A 22 0.51 2.90 -9.78
CA ILE A 22 0.51 1.76 -10.69
C ILE A 22 -0.09 2.17 -12.03
N PHE A 23 0.74 2.10 -13.06
CA PHE A 23 0.30 2.31 -14.44
C PHE A 23 -0.03 1.00 -15.13
N GLN A 24 -1.03 1.04 -16.02
CA GLN A 24 -1.31 -0.09 -16.88
C GLN A 24 -0.20 -0.23 -17.95
N GLY A 25 0.37 -1.42 -18.06
CA GLY A 25 1.39 -1.75 -19.06
C GLY A 25 2.53 -2.60 -18.50
N GLU A 26 3.52 -2.90 -19.35
CA GLU A 26 4.66 -3.75 -18.99
C GLU A 26 5.94 -2.95 -18.67
N ASN A 27 6.09 -1.75 -19.23
CA ASN A 27 7.33 -0.99 -19.16
C ASN A 27 7.17 0.32 -18.38
N GLN A 28 8.17 0.62 -17.55
CA GLN A 28 8.30 1.93 -16.93
C GLN A 28 8.90 2.94 -17.91
N LEU A 29 8.41 4.17 -17.89
CA LEU A 29 9.06 5.25 -18.64
C LEU A 29 10.26 5.78 -17.83
N ALA A 30 11.46 5.76 -18.42
CA ALA A 30 12.70 6.20 -17.78
C ALA A 30 12.67 7.67 -17.28
N GLY A 31 11.72 8.48 -17.73
CA GLY A 31 11.52 9.85 -17.26
C GLY A 31 10.90 9.97 -15.86
N TRP A 32 10.22 8.92 -15.35
CA TRP A 32 9.51 8.99 -14.07
C TRP A 32 10.42 9.12 -12.85
N HIS A 33 11.64 8.60 -12.95
CA HIS A 33 12.66 8.60 -11.91
C HIS A 33 13.65 9.76 -11.99
N LYS A 34 13.52 10.64 -13.01
CA LYS A 34 14.55 11.65 -13.36
C LYS A 34 14.27 13.06 -12.82
N THR A 35 13.14 13.30 -12.17
CA THR A 35 12.77 14.62 -11.67
C THR A 35 12.84 14.65 -10.15
N LYS A 36 13.56 15.63 -9.57
CA LYS A 36 13.36 16.03 -8.18
C LYS A 36 11.92 16.48 -8.04
N LYS A 37 11.07 15.63 -7.47
CA LYS A 37 9.67 15.96 -7.17
C LYS A 37 9.59 16.50 -5.75
N GLU A 38 8.62 17.38 -5.52
CA GLU A 38 8.29 17.89 -4.17
C GLU A 38 7.77 16.78 -3.25
N MET A 39 7.30 15.67 -3.84
CA MET A 39 6.83 14.47 -3.17
C MET A 39 7.46 13.25 -3.84
N GLU A 40 8.02 12.34 -3.06
CA GLU A 40 8.50 11.05 -3.55
C GLU A 40 7.30 10.13 -3.79
N PHE A 41 7.37 9.34 -4.87
CA PHE A 41 6.32 8.39 -5.25
C PHE A 41 6.98 7.09 -5.66
N TRP A 42 6.34 5.97 -5.33
CA TRP A 42 6.78 4.66 -5.76
C TRP A 42 6.04 4.22 -7.03
N TYR A 43 6.73 4.15 -8.15
CA TYR A 43 6.11 3.84 -9.44
C TYR A 43 6.20 2.36 -9.77
N ARG A 44 5.07 1.73 -10.10
CA ARG A 44 5.03 0.35 -10.64
C ARG A 44 4.14 0.24 -11.87
N ASN A 45 4.28 -0.86 -12.58
CA ASN A 45 3.49 -1.18 -13.76
C ASN A 45 2.83 -2.55 -13.56
N ALA A 46 1.60 -2.70 -14.01
CA ALA A 46 0.90 -3.97 -14.05
C ALA A 46 0.16 -4.09 -15.37
N ILE A 47 0.14 -5.28 -15.98
CA ILE A 47 -0.59 -5.53 -17.25
C ILE A 47 -2.07 -5.14 -17.11
N LYS A 48 -2.67 -5.43 -15.95
CA LYS A 48 -4.05 -5.09 -15.63
C LYS A 48 -4.23 -3.67 -15.08
N GLY A 49 -3.15 -2.96 -14.77
CA GLY A 49 -3.19 -1.61 -14.19
C GLY A 49 -3.63 -1.54 -12.73
N PHE A 50 -3.81 -2.69 -12.07
CA PHE A 50 -4.18 -2.79 -10.65
C PHE A 50 -3.08 -3.44 -9.84
N ASN A 51 -3.13 -3.21 -8.53
CA ASN A 51 -2.23 -3.81 -7.57
C ASN A 51 -2.37 -5.35 -7.53
N ASN A 52 -1.27 -6.05 -7.25
CA ASN A 52 -1.20 -7.49 -7.11
C ASN A 52 -0.25 -7.85 -5.95
N SER A 53 -0.22 -9.11 -5.52
CA SER A 53 0.55 -9.47 -4.33
C SER A 53 2.06 -9.25 -4.46
N VAL A 54 2.64 -9.36 -5.65
CA VAL A 54 4.07 -9.08 -5.90
C VAL A 54 4.38 -7.61 -5.71
N ILE A 55 3.61 -6.72 -6.34
CA ILE A 55 3.75 -5.27 -6.19
C ILE A 55 3.52 -4.86 -4.74
N TYR A 56 2.56 -5.51 -4.07
CA TYR A 56 2.21 -5.20 -2.70
C TYR A 56 3.30 -5.63 -1.71
N LEU A 57 3.84 -6.85 -1.85
CA LEU A 57 4.96 -7.31 -1.03
C LEU A 57 6.19 -6.42 -1.21
N GLU A 58 6.51 -6.05 -2.44
CA GLU A 58 7.61 -5.12 -2.70
C GLU A 58 7.36 -3.75 -2.06
N TYR A 59 6.13 -3.25 -2.12
CA TYR A 59 5.76 -2.01 -1.44
C TYR A 59 5.88 -2.13 0.08
N PHE A 60 5.55 -3.28 0.66
CA PHE A 60 5.75 -3.55 2.08
C PHE A 60 7.23 -3.49 2.46
N GLU A 61 8.07 -4.21 1.72
CA GLU A 61 9.51 -4.31 1.98
C GLU A 61 10.26 -2.99 1.78
N LYS A 62 9.85 -2.19 0.79
CA LYS A 62 10.59 -1.00 0.38
C LYS A 62 10.07 0.29 0.99
N ILE A 63 8.78 0.35 1.32
CA ILE A 63 8.12 1.58 1.76
C ILE A 63 7.46 1.38 3.12
N PHE A 64 6.52 0.44 3.26
CA PHE A 64 5.73 0.31 4.49
C PHE A 64 6.60 0.14 5.72
N GLU A 65 7.36 -0.95 5.75
CA GLU A 65 8.15 -1.32 6.92
C GLU A 65 9.23 -0.26 7.24
N PRO A 66 10.04 0.24 6.29
CA PRO A 66 11.01 1.29 6.56
C PRO A 66 10.40 2.61 7.08
N GLU A 67 9.23 3.01 6.57
CA GLU A 67 8.58 4.27 6.95
C GLU A 67 7.78 4.18 8.25
N THR A 68 7.27 3.00 8.62
CA THR A 68 6.51 2.81 9.87
C THR A 68 7.36 2.36 11.04
N ARG A 69 8.42 1.57 10.84
CA ARG A 69 9.21 0.94 11.92
C ARG A 69 9.69 1.92 13.00
N ASN A 70 10.30 3.02 12.57
CA ASN A 70 10.80 4.04 13.51
C ASN A 70 9.67 4.79 14.23
N ARG A 71 8.46 4.84 13.64
CA ARG A 71 7.30 5.52 14.23
C ARG A 71 6.66 4.71 15.34
N VAL A 72 6.81 3.38 15.26
CA VAL A 72 6.26 2.44 16.23
C VAL A 72 7.29 2.03 17.28
N TYR A 73 8.49 2.64 17.27
CA TYR A 73 9.57 2.35 18.23
C TYR A 73 9.93 0.87 18.31
N ASP A 74 10.00 0.18 17.17
CA ASP A 74 10.26 -1.26 17.08
C ASP A 74 9.22 -2.15 17.79
N GLU A 75 8.03 -1.62 18.10
CA GLU A 75 6.91 -2.37 18.67
C GLU A 75 5.95 -2.90 17.60
N TRP A 76 4.98 -3.69 18.07
CA TRP A 76 3.88 -4.16 17.24
C TRP A 76 3.04 -3.00 16.70
N HIS A 77 2.62 -3.12 15.45
CA HIS A 77 1.68 -2.18 14.85
C HIS A 77 0.66 -2.86 13.95
N LEU A 78 -0.53 -2.25 13.88
CA LEU A 78 -1.67 -2.77 13.17
C LEU A 78 -1.71 -2.24 11.74
N ILE A 79 -1.97 -3.13 10.78
CA ILE A 79 -2.38 -2.75 9.44
C ILE A 79 -3.80 -3.26 9.18
N ILE A 80 -4.65 -2.39 8.62
CA ILE A 80 -6.04 -2.70 8.30
C ILE A 80 -6.19 -2.77 6.78
N PHE A 81 -6.72 -3.90 6.29
CA PHE A 81 -7.03 -4.11 4.89
C PHE A 81 -8.54 -4.05 4.64
N ASP A 82 -8.93 -3.50 3.49
CA ASP A 82 -10.33 -3.37 3.05
C ASP A 82 -11.02 -4.70 2.69
N GLY A 83 -10.28 -5.81 2.71
CA GLY A 83 -10.79 -7.14 2.38
C GLY A 83 -10.91 -7.40 0.88
N PHE A 84 -10.34 -6.55 0.01
CA PHE A 84 -10.29 -6.84 -1.42
C PHE A 84 -9.33 -8.01 -1.67
N GLY A 85 -9.90 -9.15 -2.05
CA GLY A 85 -9.28 -10.49 -2.02
C GLY A 85 -8.05 -10.73 -2.91
N SER A 86 -7.42 -9.69 -3.46
CA SER A 86 -6.16 -9.79 -4.22
C SER A 86 -4.92 -9.35 -3.45
N HIS A 87 -5.05 -8.77 -2.26
CA HIS A 87 -3.93 -8.11 -1.56
C HIS A 87 -3.31 -8.91 -0.42
N ILE A 88 -3.83 -10.09 -0.10
CA ILE A 88 -3.39 -10.84 1.08
C ILE A 88 -3.23 -12.30 0.69
N ASP A 89 -1.99 -12.67 0.40
CA ASP A 89 -1.56 -14.05 0.29
C ASP A 89 -0.75 -14.47 1.54
N LEU A 90 -0.41 -15.76 1.61
CA LEU A 90 0.35 -16.31 2.73
C LEU A 90 1.69 -15.60 2.92
N THR A 91 2.37 -15.22 1.83
CA THR A 91 3.67 -14.56 1.87
C THR A 91 3.59 -13.20 2.53
N ILE A 92 2.55 -12.42 2.24
CA ILE A 92 2.33 -11.11 2.89
C ILE A 92 2.01 -11.29 4.37
N LEU A 93 1.22 -12.30 4.74
CA LEU A 93 0.92 -12.59 6.15
C LEU A 93 2.17 -13.03 6.93
N GLU A 94 2.99 -13.91 6.35
CA GLU A 94 4.27 -14.34 6.92
C GLU A 94 5.23 -13.16 7.08
N TYR A 95 5.29 -12.28 6.08
CA TYR A 95 6.07 -11.06 6.14
C TYR A 95 5.60 -10.18 7.30
N CYS A 96 4.29 -9.94 7.42
CA CYS A 96 3.72 -9.13 8.49
C CYS A 96 4.10 -9.67 9.88
N LEU A 97 3.84 -10.96 10.13
CA LEU A 97 4.11 -11.56 11.44
C LEU A 97 5.60 -11.55 11.79
N THR A 98 6.49 -11.77 10.82
CA THR A 98 7.94 -11.73 11.01
C THR A 98 8.43 -10.34 11.43
N HIS A 99 7.73 -9.29 10.99
CA HIS A 99 8.04 -7.90 11.30
C HIS A 99 7.15 -7.34 12.42
N GLN A 100 6.47 -8.16 13.23
CA GLN A 100 5.58 -7.66 14.29
C GLN A 100 4.47 -6.71 13.77
N ILE A 101 4.04 -6.92 12.53
CA ILE A 101 2.89 -6.26 11.94
C ILE A 101 1.70 -7.18 12.16
N LEU A 102 0.63 -6.66 12.77
CA LEU A 102 -0.61 -7.39 12.96
C LEU A 102 -1.57 -7.09 11.78
N PRO A 103 -1.81 -8.03 10.87
CA PRO A 103 -2.75 -7.84 9.77
C PRO A 103 -4.20 -8.00 10.25
N LEU A 104 -5.07 -7.03 9.96
CA LEU A 104 -6.50 -7.10 10.21
C LEU A 104 -7.29 -6.86 8.91
N CYS A 105 -8.09 -7.84 8.50
CA CYS A 105 -8.94 -7.72 7.32
C CYS A 105 -10.35 -7.31 7.74
N LEU A 106 -10.90 -6.27 7.11
CA LEU A 106 -12.29 -5.90 7.29
C LEU A 106 -13.23 -6.96 6.67
N PRO A 107 -14.41 -7.18 7.26
CA PRO A 107 -15.39 -8.09 6.68
C PRO A 107 -15.82 -7.67 5.26
N VAL A 108 -16.06 -8.64 4.39
CA VAL A 108 -16.52 -8.38 3.02
C VAL A 108 -17.79 -7.52 3.00
N TYR A 109 -17.91 -6.66 1.99
CA TYR A 109 -19.03 -5.73 1.79
C TYR A 109 -19.26 -4.71 2.91
N THR A 110 -18.31 -4.53 3.83
CA THR A 110 -18.43 -3.53 4.91
C THR A 110 -17.64 -2.26 4.66
N SER A 111 -17.02 -2.08 3.47
CA SER A 111 -16.14 -0.93 3.22
C SER A 111 -16.83 0.41 3.47
N HIS A 112 -18.06 0.56 2.98
CA HIS A 112 -18.93 1.72 3.19
C HIS A 112 -19.32 2.03 4.66
N ILE A 113 -18.93 1.17 5.61
CA ILE A 113 -19.22 1.32 7.05
C ILE A 113 -17.93 1.36 7.85
N LEU A 114 -16.99 0.46 7.55
CA LEU A 114 -15.83 0.17 8.41
C LEU A 114 -14.50 0.64 7.83
N GLN A 115 -14.42 0.93 6.53
CA GLN A 115 -13.16 1.30 5.87
C GLN A 115 -12.96 2.82 6.10
N PRO A 116 -12.03 3.22 6.99
CA PRO A 116 -11.99 4.60 7.48
C PRO A 116 -11.64 5.60 6.38
N LEU A 117 -10.89 5.16 5.38
CA LEU A 117 -10.50 6.00 4.26
C LEU A 117 -11.72 6.33 3.37
N ASP A 118 -12.60 5.37 3.10
CA ASP A 118 -13.80 5.52 2.28
C ASP A 118 -14.94 6.25 3.01
N VAL A 119 -14.95 6.23 4.36
CA VAL A 119 -16.03 6.83 5.16
C VAL A 119 -15.67 8.24 5.64
N ALA A 120 -14.40 8.50 5.94
CA ALA A 120 -13.98 9.75 6.59
C ALA A 120 -13.00 10.60 5.77
N VAL A 121 -12.31 10.03 4.76
CA VAL A 121 -11.22 10.73 4.05
C VAL A 121 -11.57 11.01 2.58
N PHE A 122 -12.01 10.00 1.84
CA PHE A 122 -12.37 10.06 0.42
C PHE A 122 -13.89 10.11 0.21
#